data_AF-G3I9D0-F1
#
_entry.id   AF-G3I9D0-F1
#
_cell.length_a   1.000
_cell.length_b   1.000
_cell.length_c   1.000
_cell.angle_alpha   90.00
_cell.angle_beta   90.00
_cell.angle_gamma   90.00
#
_symmetry.space_group_name_H-M   'P 1'
#
loop_
_entity.id
_entity.type
_entity.pdbx_description
1 polymer ?
#
loop_
_entity_poly.entity_id
_entity_poly.type
_entity_poly.pdbx_seq_one_letter_code
_entity_poly.pdbx_strand_id
1 'polypeptide(L)'
;MPKALRNLCVNHFLGWLSFEGMLLFYTDFMGEVVFQGDPKAPHTSEAYQKYNSGVTMGCWGMCIYAFSAAFYSAILEKLEDCLSVRTLYFIAYLSFGLGTGLATLSRNLYVVLSLCTTYGILFSTLCTLPYSLLCDYYQSKKFAGSSADGTRRGMGMDISLLSCQYFLAQILVSLVLGPLTSAVGSANGVMYFSSLVSFLGCLYSSLCVTYEIPTGETADEEHQPLLLNV
;
A
#
# COMPACT_ATOMS: atom_id res chain seq x y z
N MET A 1 18.34 -6.11 11.44
CA MET A 1 17.80 -5.76 10.11
C MET A 1 18.38 -4.41 9.71
N PRO A 2 18.94 -4.26 8.50
CA PRO A 2 19.46 -2.97 8.03
C PRO A 2 18.40 -1.87 8.04
N LYS A 3 18.81 -0.62 8.27
CA LYS A 3 17.89 0.52 8.44
C LYS A 3 17.00 0.76 7.23
N ALA A 4 17.53 0.65 6.00
CA ALA A 4 16.74 0.85 4.78
C ALA A 4 15.64 -0.20 4.62
N LEU A 5 15.94 -1.48 4.89
CA LEU A 5 14.96 -2.56 4.87
C LEU A 5 13.88 -2.37 5.94
N ARG A 6 14.27 -1.97 7.15
CA ARG A 6 13.31 -1.70 8.23
C ARG A 6 12.33 -0.59 7.85
N ASN A 7 12.85 0.50 7.30
CA ASN A 7 12.02 1.62 6.86
C ASN A 7 11.11 1.19 5.69
N LEU A 8 11.60 0.38 4.75
CA LEU A 8 10.77 -0.17 3.69
C LEU A 8 9.63 -1.05 4.25
N CYS A 9 9.92 -1.95 5.21
CA CYS A 9 8.90 -2.79 5.84
C CYS A 9 7.85 -1.96 6.60
N VAL A 10 8.26 -0.94 7.35
CA VAL A 10 7.32 -0.05 8.07
C VAL A 10 6.43 0.70 7.08
N ASN A 11 7.00 1.23 6.01
CA ASN A 11 6.20 1.90 4.97
C ASN A 11 5.21 0.93 4.32
N HIS A 12 5.69 -0.26 3.95
CA HIS A 12 4.87 -1.31 3.34
C HIS A 12 3.72 -1.75 4.24
N PHE A 13 4.00 -1.90 5.54
CA PHE A 13 3.00 -2.17 6.56
C PHE A 13 1.94 -1.06 6.63
N LEU A 14 2.34 0.23 6.68
CA LEU A 14 1.40 1.35 6.69
C LEU A 14 0.52 1.38 5.44
N GLY A 15 1.10 1.09 4.27
CA GLY A 15 0.36 0.96 3.02
C GLY A 15 -0.72 -0.10 3.09
N TRP A 16 -0.35 -1.34 3.44
CA TRP A 16 -1.33 -2.42 3.60
C TRP A 16 -2.33 -2.14 4.71
N LEU A 17 -1.92 -1.51 5.82
CA LEU A 17 -2.82 -1.14 6.90
C LEU A 17 -3.92 -0.19 6.42
N SER A 18 -3.54 0.82 5.62
CA SER A 18 -4.51 1.73 5.02
C SER A 18 -5.41 1.03 3.99
N PHE A 19 -4.82 0.20 3.13
CA PHE A 19 -5.52 -0.47 2.04
C PHE A 19 -6.50 -1.53 2.55
N GLU A 20 -6.07 -2.43 3.43
CA GLU A 20 -6.92 -3.47 4.03
C GLU A 20 -8.07 -2.88 4.85
N GLY A 21 -7.81 -1.79 5.59
CA GLY A 21 -8.86 -1.08 6.31
C GLY A 21 -9.97 -0.59 5.39
N MET A 22 -9.60 -0.02 4.24
CA MET A 22 -10.54 0.41 3.23
C MET A 22 -11.22 -0.80 2.58
N LEU A 23 -10.44 -1.79 2.14
CA LEU A 23 -10.91 -2.93 1.36
C LEU A 23 -11.98 -3.74 2.10
N LEU A 24 -11.76 -4.01 3.39
CA LEU A 24 -12.65 -4.83 4.20
C LEU A 24 -13.99 -4.14 4.50
N PHE A 25 -14.03 -2.81 4.54
CA PHE A 25 -15.22 -2.03 4.94
C PHE A 25 -15.83 -1.26 3.78
N TYR A 26 -15.22 -1.29 2.60
CA TYR A 26 -15.66 -0.51 1.45
C TYR A 26 -17.09 -0.87 1.03
N THR A 27 -17.44 -2.16 1.01
CA THR A 27 -18.79 -2.61 0.64
C THR A 27 -19.84 -2.20 1.68
N ASP A 28 -19.47 -2.27 2.96
CA ASP A 28 -20.34 -1.83 4.06
C ASP A 28 -20.53 -0.32 4.02
N PHE A 29 -19.46 0.43 3.74
CA PHE A 29 -19.50 1.87 3.49
C PHE A 29 -20.43 2.23 2.31
N MET A 30 -20.42 1.44 1.22
CA MET A 30 -21.39 1.64 0.13
C MET A 30 -22.82 1.39 0.56
N GLY A 31 -23.07 0.31 1.30
CA GLY A 31 -24.40 -0.03 1.81
C GLY A 31 -24.94 1.01 2.81
N GLU A 32 -24.16 1.30 3.85
CA GLU A 32 -24.58 2.15 4.97
C GLU A 32 -24.58 3.64 4.64
N VAL A 33 -23.52 4.14 3.97
CA VAL A 33 -23.30 5.58 3.89
C VAL A 33 -23.74 6.15 2.55
N VAL A 34 -23.35 5.52 1.45
CA VAL A 34 -23.72 6.01 0.12
C VAL A 34 -25.18 5.72 -0.20
N PHE A 35 -25.62 4.49 0.06
CA PHE A 35 -27.02 4.08 -0.17
C PHE A 35 -27.95 4.35 1.02
N GLN A 36 -27.42 4.82 2.15
CA GLN A 36 -28.20 5.11 3.37
C GLN A 36 -29.03 3.91 3.82
N GLY A 37 -28.48 2.71 3.64
CA GLY A 37 -29.07 1.46 4.09
C GLY A 37 -28.74 1.16 5.55
N ASP A 38 -29.44 0.18 6.11
CA ASP A 38 -29.17 -0.31 7.45
C ASP A 38 -29.02 -1.84 7.41
N PRO A 39 -27.82 -2.40 7.71
CA PRO A 39 -27.60 -3.83 7.75
C PRO A 39 -28.34 -4.53 8.89
N LYS A 40 -28.76 -3.81 9.93
CA LYS A 40 -29.50 -4.34 11.09
C LYS A 40 -31.02 -4.28 10.91
N ALA A 41 -31.50 -3.63 9.85
CA ALA A 41 -32.93 -3.54 9.59
C ALA A 41 -33.51 -4.90 9.15
N PRO A 42 -34.81 -5.16 9.38
CA PRO A 42 -35.44 -6.40 8.94
C PRO A 42 -35.25 -6.64 7.44
N HIS A 43 -35.02 -7.88 7.02
CA HIS A 43 -34.73 -8.22 5.62
C HIS A 43 -35.81 -7.79 4.61
N THR A 44 -37.06 -7.65 5.06
CA THR A 44 -38.19 -7.18 4.26
C THR A 44 -38.29 -5.67 4.16
N SER A 45 -37.47 -4.93 4.91
CA SER A 45 -37.49 -3.47 4.96
C SER A 45 -36.77 -2.83 3.77
N GLU A 46 -37.21 -1.63 3.39
CA GLU A 46 -36.55 -0.82 2.36
C GLU A 46 -35.12 -0.46 2.75
N ALA A 47 -34.84 -0.25 4.05
CA ALA A 47 -33.51 0.08 4.54
C ALA A 47 -32.50 -1.06 4.31
N TYR A 48 -32.91 -2.31 4.51
CA TYR A 48 -32.07 -3.48 4.20
C TYR A 48 -31.86 -3.65 2.69
N GLN A 49 -32.90 -3.38 1.87
CA GLN A 49 -32.77 -3.44 0.41
C GLN A 49 -31.80 -2.36 -0.13
N LYS A 50 -31.83 -1.15 0.43
CA LYS A 50 -30.86 -0.09 0.13
C LYS A 50 -29.43 -0.53 0.47
N TYR A 51 -29.23 -1.12 1.66
CA TYR A 51 -27.93 -1.66 2.06
C TYR A 51 -27.42 -2.69 1.05
N ASN A 52 -28.25 -3.69 0.71
CA ASN A 52 -27.86 -4.75 -0.24
C ASN A 52 -27.57 -4.20 -1.65
N SER A 53 -28.32 -3.19 -2.08
CA SER A 53 -28.07 -2.49 -3.35
C SER A 53 -26.72 -1.77 -3.32
N GLY A 54 -26.38 -1.13 -2.19
CA GLY A 54 -25.08 -0.51 -1.99
C GLY A 54 -23.94 -1.51 -1.96
N VAL A 55 -24.08 -2.64 -1.26
CA VAL A 55 -23.09 -3.73 -1.28
C VAL A 55 -22.86 -4.23 -2.71
N THR A 56 -23.94 -4.42 -3.48
CA THR A 56 -23.85 -4.83 -4.90
C THR A 56 -23.08 -3.81 -5.74
N MET A 57 -23.32 -2.51 -5.55
CA MET A 57 -22.52 -1.47 -6.22
C MET A 57 -21.08 -1.40 -5.68
N GLY A 58 -20.85 -1.74 -4.43
CA GLY A 58 -19.52 -1.94 -3.86
C GLY A 58 -18.73 -3.00 -4.63
N CYS A 59 -19.36 -4.12 -4.99
CA CYS A 59 -18.73 -5.15 -5.85
C CYS A 59 -18.29 -4.59 -7.21
N TRP A 60 -19.09 -3.70 -7.81
CA TRP A 60 -18.68 -3.00 -9.05
C TRP A 60 -17.49 -2.07 -8.82
N GLY A 61 -17.45 -1.34 -7.70
CA GLY A 61 -16.27 -0.56 -7.31
C GLY A 61 -15.03 -1.43 -7.16
N MET A 62 -15.18 -2.63 -6.61
CA MET A 62 -14.09 -3.59 -6.48
C MET A 62 -13.59 -4.09 -7.84
N CYS A 63 -14.50 -4.30 -8.78
CA CYS A 63 -14.15 -4.63 -10.16
C CYS A 63 -13.35 -3.49 -10.84
N ILE A 64 -13.76 -2.23 -10.65
CA ILE A 64 -13.03 -1.06 -11.17
C ILE A 64 -11.62 -0.99 -10.59
N TYR A 65 -11.48 -1.20 -9.28
CA TYR A 65 -10.16 -1.24 -8.63
C TYR A 65 -9.27 -2.31 -9.28
N ALA A 66 -9.80 -3.53 -9.48
CA ALA A 66 -9.02 -4.63 -10.04
C ALA A 66 -8.57 -4.35 -11.48
N PHE A 67 -9.44 -3.78 -12.31
CA PHE A 67 -9.06 -3.33 -13.66
C PHE A 67 -8.01 -2.23 -13.61
N SER A 68 -8.17 -1.26 -12.71
CA SER A 68 -7.18 -0.20 -12.53
C SER A 68 -5.84 -0.74 -12.05
N ALA A 69 -5.82 -1.72 -11.16
CA ALA A 69 -4.60 -2.36 -10.68
C ALA A 69 -3.89 -3.09 -11.82
N ALA A 70 -4.63 -3.89 -12.60
CA ALA A 70 -4.08 -4.61 -13.75
C ALA A 70 -3.50 -3.65 -14.80
N PHE A 71 -4.24 -2.57 -15.12
CA PHE A 71 -3.79 -1.57 -16.08
C PHE A 71 -2.56 -0.80 -15.56
N TYR A 72 -2.60 -0.34 -14.31
CA TYR A 72 -1.47 0.37 -13.69
C TYR A 72 -0.22 -0.50 -13.62
N SER A 73 -0.34 -1.78 -13.22
CA SER A 73 0.78 -2.74 -13.25
C SER A 73 1.39 -2.88 -14.65
N ALA A 74 0.57 -2.92 -15.71
CA ALA A 74 1.07 -3.06 -17.07
C ALA A 74 1.84 -1.83 -17.58
N ILE A 75 1.49 -0.63 -17.10
CA ILE A 75 2.20 0.61 -17.46
C ILE A 75 3.29 0.98 -16.45
N LEU A 76 3.38 0.30 -15.31
CA LEU A 76 4.27 0.68 -14.21
C LEU A 76 5.74 0.69 -14.65
N GLU A 77 6.19 -0.31 -15.41
CA GLU A 77 7.56 -0.34 -15.97
C GLU A 77 7.84 0.91 -16.83
N LYS A 78 6.87 1.34 -17.66
CA LYS A 78 7.00 2.56 -18.48
C LYS A 78 6.98 3.83 -17.66
N LEU A 79 6.27 3.82 -16.53
CA LEU A 79 6.27 4.93 -15.60
C LEU A 79 7.59 5.01 -14.82
N GLU A 80 8.21 3.87 -14.48
CA GLU A 80 9.55 3.82 -13.85
C GLU A 80 10.64 4.36 -14.79
N ASP A 81 10.50 4.20 -16.11
CA ASP A 81 11.40 4.82 -17.10
C ASP A 81 11.33 6.37 -17.08
N CYS A 82 10.19 6.93 -16.68
CA CYS A 82 9.91 8.38 -16.75
C CYS A 82 9.94 9.08 -15.37
N LEU A 83 9.61 8.35 -14.30
CA LEU A 83 9.40 8.86 -12.95
C LEU A 83 10.24 8.07 -11.95
N SER A 84 10.78 8.76 -10.95
CA SER A 84 11.49 8.07 -9.88
C SER A 84 10.54 7.21 -9.04
N VAL A 85 11.04 6.08 -8.54
CA VAL A 85 10.31 5.18 -7.63
C VAL A 85 9.75 5.94 -6.42
N ARG A 86 10.51 6.93 -5.91
CA ARG A 86 10.04 7.85 -4.85
C ARG A 86 8.76 8.59 -5.22
N THR A 87 8.71 9.12 -6.44
CA THR A 87 7.57 9.89 -6.94
C THR A 87 6.37 8.96 -7.14
N LEU A 88 6.57 7.76 -7.67
CA LEU A 88 5.52 6.76 -7.83
C LEU A 88 4.90 6.36 -6.48
N TYR A 89 5.73 6.10 -5.47
CA TYR A 89 5.27 5.87 -4.10
C TYR A 89 4.45 7.05 -3.57
N PHE A 90 4.99 8.27 -3.66
CA PHE A 90 4.33 9.46 -3.16
C PHE A 90 2.95 9.65 -3.80
N ILE A 91 2.87 9.56 -5.14
CA ILE A 91 1.62 9.69 -5.90
C ILE A 91 0.64 8.57 -5.54
N ALA A 92 1.09 7.33 -5.40
CA ALA A 92 0.21 6.21 -5.06
C ALA A 92 -0.47 6.39 -3.70
N TYR A 93 0.30 6.72 -2.66
CA TYR A 93 -0.26 6.98 -1.33
C TYR A 93 -1.13 8.24 -1.30
N LEU A 94 -0.68 9.33 -1.93
CA LEU A 94 -1.44 10.58 -1.94
C LEU A 94 -2.77 10.42 -2.68
N SER A 95 -2.75 9.80 -3.86
CA SER A 95 -3.96 9.57 -4.67
C SER A 95 -4.95 8.66 -3.94
N PHE A 96 -4.49 7.59 -3.29
CA PHE A 96 -5.35 6.75 -2.45
C PHE A 96 -5.89 7.48 -1.24
N GLY A 97 -5.07 8.21 -0.49
CA GLY A 97 -5.48 8.93 0.70
C GLY A 97 -6.53 9.99 0.38
N LEU A 98 -6.29 10.80 -0.66
CA LEU A 98 -7.25 11.78 -1.16
C LEU A 98 -8.50 11.10 -1.75
N GLY A 99 -8.33 10.03 -2.53
CA GLY A 99 -9.45 9.31 -3.14
C GLY A 99 -10.38 8.70 -2.10
N THR A 100 -9.82 8.06 -1.08
CA THR A 100 -10.57 7.50 0.05
C THR A 100 -11.25 8.60 0.86
N GLY A 101 -10.55 9.70 1.15
CA GLY A 101 -11.11 10.84 1.88
C GLY A 101 -12.26 11.51 1.14
N LEU A 102 -12.10 11.76 -0.16
CA LEU A 102 -13.14 12.32 -1.02
C LEU A 102 -14.32 11.36 -1.20
N ALA A 103 -14.05 10.05 -1.32
CA ALA A 103 -15.11 9.04 -1.38
C ALA A 103 -15.94 9.07 -0.10
N THR A 104 -15.30 9.18 1.07
CA THR A 104 -15.97 9.27 2.38
C THR A 104 -16.85 10.52 2.52
N LEU A 105 -16.42 11.64 1.94
CA LEU A 105 -17.19 12.89 1.95
C LEU A 105 -18.30 12.91 0.89
N SER A 106 -18.19 12.10 -0.15
CA SER A 106 -19.14 12.04 -1.25
C SER A 106 -20.28 11.07 -0.96
N ARG A 107 -21.50 11.48 -1.32
CA ARG A 107 -22.67 10.59 -1.39
C ARG A 107 -23.04 10.24 -2.83
N ASN A 108 -22.30 10.77 -3.81
CA ASN A 108 -22.58 10.51 -5.22
C ASN A 108 -21.90 9.20 -5.64
N LEU A 109 -22.72 8.22 -6.00
CA LEU A 109 -22.30 6.88 -6.42
C LEU A 109 -21.23 6.90 -7.52
N TYR A 110 -21.44 7.71 -8.57
CA TYR A 110 -20.52 7.76 -9.71
C TYR A 110 -19.15 8.34 -9.31
N VAL A 111 -19.15 9.34 -8.42
CA VAL A 111 -17.91 9.89 -7.87
C VAL A 111 -17.18 8.82 -7.08
N VAL A 112 -17.85 8.12 -6.16
CA VAL A 112 -17.19 7.08 -5.35
C VAL A 112 -16.64 5.94 -6.23
N LEU A 113 -17.42 5.46 -7.21
CA LEU A 113 -16.96 4.43 -8.15
C LEU A 113 -15.76 4.89 -8.97
N SER A 114 -15.72 6.15 -9.41
CA SER A 114 -14.56 6.69 -10.15
C SER A 114 -13.29 6.71 -9.28
N LEU A 115 -13.43 7.04 -8.00
CA LEU A 115 -12.33 7.11 -7.04
C LEU A 115 -11.75 5.73 -6.71
N CYS A 116 -12.46 4.63 -6.95
CA CYS A 116 -11.93 3.26 -6.84
C CYS A 116 -10.69 3.01 -7.71
N THR A 117 -10.51 3.78 -8.79
CA THR A 117 -9.30 3.73 -9.61
C THR A 117 -8.04 4.01 -8.76
N THR A 118 -8.12 4.94 -7.81
CA THR A 118 -7.01 5.27 -6.91
C THR A 118 -6.61 4.09 -6.02
N TYR A 119 -7.56 3.20 -5.72
CA TYR A 119 -7.30 1.99 -4.92
C TYR A 119 -6.46 0.99 -5.70
N GLY A 120 -6.72 0.85 -7.00
CA GLY A 120 -5.89 0.01 -7.87
C GLY A 120 -4.46 0.49 -8.01
N ILE A 121 -4.24 1.81 -8.07
CA ILE A 121 -2.90 2.42 -8.12
C ILE A 121 -2.09 2.07 -6.88
N LEU A 122 -2.67 2.25 -5.68
CA LEU A 122 -1.97 1.91 -4.44
C LEU A 122 -1.72 0.40 -4.33
N PHE A 123 -2.73 -0.44 -4.61
CA PHE A 123 -2.60 -1.90 -4.53
C PHE A 123 -1.47 -2.41 -5.42
N SER A 124 -1.47 -2.01 -6.70
CA SER A 124 -0.43 -2.42 -7.64
C SER A 124 0.95 -1.90 -7.21
N THR A 125 1.03 -0.66 -6.72
CA THR A 125 2.26 -0.10 -6.16
C THR A 125 2.80 -0.93 -4.99
N LEU A 126 1.93 -1.35 -4.06
CA LEU A 126 2.31 -2.19 -2.93
C LEU A 126 2.76 -3.59 -3.38
N CYS A 127 2.16 -4.15 -4.43
CA CYS A 127 2.53 -5.46 -4.95
C CYS A 127 3.85 -5.47 -5.74
N THR A 128 4.30 -4.33 -6.26
CA THR A 128 5.47 -4.27 -7.16
C THR A 128 6.66 -3.52 -6.58
N LEU A 129 6.49 -2.24 -6.23
CA LEU A 129 7.62 -1.36 -5.92
C LEU A 129 8.46 -1.76 -4.70
N PRO A 130 7.88 -2.25 -3.58
CA PRO A 130 8.69 -2.66 -2.43
C PRO A 130 9.57 -3.87 -2.73
N TYR A 131 9.07 -4.79 -3.55
CA TYR A 131 9.83 -5.97 -3.96
C TYR A 131 10.94 -5.59 -4.94
N SER A 132 10.67 -4.67 -5.86
CA SER A 132 11.69 -4.10 -6.77
C SER A 132 12.80 -3.39 -5.98
N LEU A 133 12.45 -2.48 -5.06
CA LEU A 133 13.42 -1.80 -4.17
C LEU A 133 14.23 -2.77 -3.32
N LEU A 134 13.62 -3.87 -2.86
CA LEU A 134 14.34 -4.90 -2.12
C LEU A 134 15.40 -5.58 -3.00
N CYS A 135 15.07 -5.90 -4.25
CA CYS A 135 16.01 -6.45 -5.21
C CYS A 135 17.19 -5.49 -5.43
N ASP A 136 16.92 -4.19 -5.60
CA ASP A 136 17.96 -3.16 -5.76
C ASP A 136 18.87 -3.05 -4.53
N TYR A 137 18.29 -3.10 -3.32
CA TYR A 137 19.07 -3.13 -2.08
C TYR A 137 20.06 -4.30 -2.09
N TYR A 138 19.61 -5.50 -2.48
CA TYR A 138 20.45 -6.69 -2.53
C TYR A 138 21.52 -6.66 -3.64
N GLN A 139 21.27 -5.98 -4.76
CA GLN A 139 22.27 -5.79 -5.81
C GLN A 139 23.37 -4.80 -5.40
N SER A 140 23.09 -3.87 -4.49
CA SER A 140 24.09 -2.93 -4.01
C SER A 140 25.13 -3.58 -3.08
N LYS A 141 26.43 -3.36 -3.37
CA LYS A 141 27.56 -3.90 -2.58
C LYS A 141 27.49 -3.56 -1.07
N LYS A 142 26.83 -2.44 -0.70
CA LYS A 142 26.65 -2.00 0.71
C LYS A 142 25.77 -2.94 1.54
N PHE A 143 24.86 -3.70 0.93
CA PHE A 143 23.99 -4.65 1.62
C PHE A 143 24.50 -6.08 1.54
N ALA A 144 25.22 -6.43 0.46
CA ALA A 144 25.93 -7.71 0.33
C ALA A 144 27.13 -7.85 1.30
N GLY A 145 27.71 -6.72 1.75
CA GLY A 145 28.90 -6.67 2.60
C GLY A 145 28.71 -7.00 4.08
N SER A 146 27.48 -7.12 4.61
CA SER A 146 27.26 -7.44 6.04
C SER A 146 27.36 -8.95 6.35
N SER A 147 28.17 -9.68 5.60
CA SER A 147 28.51 -11.10 5.86
C SER A 147 29.48 -11.29 7.04
N ALA A 148 29.75 -10.24 7.82
CA ALA A 148 30.63 -10.30 8.99
C ALA A 148 30.05 -11.11 10.16
N ASP A 149 28.75 -11.45 10.16
CA ASP A 149 28.06 -12.04 11.32
C ASP A 149 27.57 -13.49 11.12
N GLY A 150 28.12 -14.21 10.14
CA GLY A 150 27.90 -15.66 9.95
C GLY A 150 26.46 -16.11 9.62
N THR A 151 25.48 -15.21 9.64
CA THR A 151 24.07 -15.48 9.36
C THR A 151 23.77 -15.11 7.91
N ARG A 152 23.65 -16.12 7.04
CA ARG A 152 23.20 -15.98 5.64
C ARG A 152 21.73 -15.51 5.59
N ARG A 153 21.47 -14.22 5.78
CA ARG A 153 20.14 -13.62 5.54
C ARG A 153 19.88 -13.58 4.04
N GLY A 154 19.11 -14.55 3.53
CA GLY A 154 18.80 -14.67 2.11
C GLY A 154 17.71 -13.71 1.64
N MET A 155 17.79 -13.26 0.39
CA MET A 155 16.78 -12.42 -0.28
C MET A 155 15.35 -12.97 -0.12
N GLY A 156 15.17 -14.29 -0.23
CA GLY A 156 13.88 -14.94 -0.03
C GLY A 156 13.28 -14.74 1.38
N MET A 157 14.11 -14.64 2.41
CA MET A 157 13.65 -14.36 3.78
C MET A 157 13.11 -12.92 3.90
N ASP A 158 13.75 -11.96 3.22
CA ASP A 158 13.33 -10.56 3.26
C ASP A 158 12.11 -10.29 2.38
N ILE A 159 11.99 -11.00 1.25
CA ILE A 159 10.76 -11.05 0.46
C ILE A 159 9.61 -11.61 1.31
N SER A 160 9.83 -12.75 1.96
CA SER A 160 8.85 -13.36 2.85
C SER A 160 8.44 -12.40 3.97
N LEU A 161 9.40 -11.66 4.54
CA LEU A 161 9.11 -10.69 5.58
C LEU A 161 8.27 -9.49 5.08
N LEU A 162 8.51 -9.01 3.85
CA LEU A 162 7.65 -8.00 3.22
C LEU A 162 6.24 -8.54 3.03
N SER A 163 6.08 -9.76 2.50
CA SER A 163 4.77 -10.39 2.33
C SER A 163 4.06 -10.62 3.68
N CYS A 164 4.79 -10.91 4.75
CA CYS A 164 4.20 -11.02 6.09
C CYS A 164 3.60 -9.71 6.62
N GLN A 165 4.03 -8.54 6.12
CA GLN A 165 3.46 -7.26 6.53
C GLN A 165 1.99 -7.12 6.16
N TYR A 166 1.59 -7.70 5.03
CA TYR A 166 0.18 -7.78 4.60
C TYR A 166 -0.67 -8.48 5.67
N PHE A 167 -0.26 -9.66 6.14
CA PHE A 167 -1.00 -10.39 7.17
C PHE A 167 -1.03 -9.66 8.50
N LEU A 168 0.09 -9.04 8.88
CA LEU A 168 0.17 -8.25 10.10
C LEU A 168 -0.79 -7.06 10.05
N ALA A 169 -0.86 -6.37 8.91
CA ALA A 169 -1.78 -5.28 8.68
C ALA A 169 -3.24 -5.76 8.77
N GLN A 170 -3.57 -6.86 8.11
CA GLN A 170 -4.91 -7.44 8.14
C GLN A 170 -5.35 -7.87 9.56
N ILE A 171 -4.44 -8.45 10.35
CA ILE A 171 -4.70 -8.79 11.77
C ILE A 171 -4.98 -7.51 12.56
N LEU A 172 -4.13 -6.49 12.44
CA LEU A 172 -4.30 -5.25 13.21
C LEU A 172 -5.61 -4.55 12.84
N VAL A 173 -5.89 -4.44 11.54
CA VAL A 173 -7.13 -3.93 10.99
C VAL A 173 -8.30 -4.71 11.62
N SER A 174 -8.33 -6.03 11.48
CA SER A 174 -9.42 -6.86 12.02
C SER A 174 -9.66 -6.68 13.53
N LEU A 175 -8.58 -6.45 14.32
CA LEU A 175 -8.67 -6.20 15.76
C LEU A 175 -9.15 -4.79 16.11
N VAL A 176 -8.71 -3.77 15.37
CA VAL A 176 -8.99 -2.35 15.65
C VAL A 176 -10.38 -1.94 15.15
N LEU A 177 -10.82 -2.53 14.04
CA LEU A 177 -12.05 -2.11 13.36
C LEU A 177 -13.33 -2.35 14.16
N GLY A 178 -13.47 -3.49 14.84
CA GLY A 178 -14.66 -3.77 15.65
C GLY A 178 -14.88 -2.68 16.71
N PRO A 179 -13.88 -2.38 17.56
CA PRO A 179 -13.92 -1.25 18.48
C PRO A 179 -14.11 0.10 17.79
N LEU A 180 -13.42 0.36 16.68
CA LEU A 180 -13.50 1.63 15.95
C LEU A 180 -14.91 1.90 15.39
N THR A 181 -15.51 0.91 14.74
CA THR A 181 -16.87 1.00 14.21
C THR A 181 -17.90 1.11 15.33
N SER A 182 -17.68 0.46 16.48
CA SER A 182 -18.53 0.63 17.67
C SER A 182 -18.45 2.04 18.26
N ALA A 183 -17.24 2.62 18.32
CA ALA A 183 -17.03 3.96 18.86
C ALA A 183 -17.54 5.08 17.93
N VAL A 184 -17.35 4.93 16.61
CA VAL A 184 -17.77 5.93 15.61
C VAL A 184 -19.23 5.73 15.19
N GLY A 185 -19.76 4.50 15.31
CA GLY A 185 -21.13 4.15 14.96
C GLY A 185 -21.41 4.01 13.46
N SER A 186 -20.38 4.02 12.60
CA SER A 186 -20.53 3.93 11.14
C SER A 186 -19.23 3.47 10.46
N ALA A 187 -19.37 2.80 9.31
CA ALA A 187 -18.25 2.47 8.42
C ALA A 187 -17.40 3.68 7.96
N ASN A 188 -17.92 4.91 8.05
CA ASN A 188 -17.17 6.15 7.77
C ASN A 188 -15.89 6.28 8.60
N GLY A 189 -15.90 5.85 9.86
CA GLY A 189 -14.74 5.95 10.75
C GLY A 189 -13.54 5.19 10.21
N VAL A 190 -13.79 4.03 9.61
CA VAL A 190 -12.76 3.19 9.00
C VAL A 190 -12.18 3.85 7.77
N MET A 191 -13.02 4.44 6.91
CA MET A 191 -12.56 5.10 5.69
C MET A 191 -11.68 6.33 6.00
N TYR A 192 -12.06 7.13 7.00
CA TYR A 192 -11.20 8.23 7.48
C TYR A 192 -9.89 7.73 8.08
N PHE A 193 -9.92 6.64 8.85
CA PHE A 193 -8.73 6.01 9.38
C PHE A 193 -7.78 5.56 8.26
N SER A 194 -8.31 4.89 7.23
CA SER A 194 -7.53 4.48 6.05
C SER A 194 -6.92 5.66 5.31
N SER A 195 -7.68 6.74 5.11
CA SER A 195 -7.17 7.97 4.50
C SER A 195 -6.02 8.58 5.31
N LEU A 196 -6.17 8.67 6.64
CA LEU A 196 -5.14 9.19 7.55
C LEU A 196 -3.88 8.33 7.54
N VAL A 197 -4.03 7.00 7.68
CA VAL A 197 -2.89 6.07 7.65
C VAL A 197 -2.16 6.15 6.32
N SER A 198 -2.89 6.30 5.20
CA SER A 198 -2.26 6.48 3.89
C SER A 198 -1.49 7.80 3.80
N PHE A 199 -2.00 8.89 4.37
CA PHE A 199 -1.26 10.16 4.43
C PHE A 199 0.01 10.03 5.28
N LEU A 200 -0.07 9.35 6.42
CA LEU A 200 1.12 9.03 7.24
C LEU A 200 2.11 8.14 6.48
N GLY A 201 1.61 7.15 5.74
CA GLY A 201 2.39 6.34 4.83
C GLY A 201 3.08 7.17 3.76
N CYS A 202 2.37 8.12 3.13
CA CYS A 202 2.91 9.05 2.13
C CYS A 202 4.10 9.85 2.69
N LEU A 203 3.92 10.45 3.88
CA LEU A 203 4.98 11.21 4.56
C LEU A 203 6.16 10.31 4.94
N TYR A 204 5.88 9.14 5.52
CA TYR A 204 6.91 8.20 5.93
C TYR A 204 7.69 7.68 4.71
N SER A 205 6.99 7.37 3.62
CA SER A 205 7.56 6.99 2.34
C SER A 205 8.54 8.06 1.87
N SER A 206 8.13 9.33 1.83
CA SER A 206 8.98 10.42 1.33
C SER A 206 10.19 10.74 2.22
N LEU A 207 10.06 10.57 3.55
CA LEU A 207 11.08 11.00 4.52
C LEU A 207 12.04 9.87 4.96
N CYS A 208 11.56 8.63 5.02
CA CYS A 208 12.28 7.53 5.68
C CYS A 208 12.73 6.44 4.71
N VAL A 209 12.06 6.25 3.57
CA VAL A 209 12.43 5.19 2.60
C VAL A 209 13.63 5.64 1.78
N THR A 210 14.60 4.72 1.62
CA THR A 210 15.83 4.97 0.87
C THR A 210 15.62 4.54 -0.58
N TYR A 211 15.37 5.48 -1.48
CA TYR A 211 15.12 5.15 -2.90
C TYR A 211 16.38 5.10 -3.75
N GLU A 212 17.35 5.94 -3.42
CA GLU A 212 18.64 5.99 -4.10
C GLU A 212 19.68 5.31 -3.22
N ILE A 213 20.34 4.30 -3.78
CA ILE A 213 21.52 3.72 -3.18
C ILE A 213 22.71 4.43 -3.83
N PRO A 214 23.53 5.19 -3.07
CA PRO A 214 24.68 5.86 -3.65
C PRO A 214 25.58 4.82 -4.32
N THR A 215 25.75 4.93 -5.64
CA THR A 215 26.82 4.28 -6.38
C THR A 215 28.15 4.92 -5.98
N GLY A 216 28.75 4.45 -4.89
CA GLY A 216 30.13 4.77 -4.51
C GLY A 216 30.63 3.65 -3.61
N GLU A 217 31.68 2.90 -3.93
CA GLU A 217 32.84 3.21 -4.77
C GLU A 217 33.01 2.20 -5.94
N THR A 218 32.98 2.69 -7.17
CA THR A 218 33.53 1.99 -8.35
C THR A 218 34.37 3.00 -9.10
N ALA A 219 35.59 3.27 -8.61
CA ALA A 219 36.63 3.94 -9.41
C ALA A 219 38.06 3.87 -8.83
N ASP A 220 38.30 3.64 -7.53
CA ASP A 220 39.65 3.87 -6.97
C ASP A 220 40.47 2.63 -6.54
N GLU A 221 39.94 1.40 -6.60
CA GLU A 221 40.73 0.21 -6.20
C GLU A 221 41.20 -0.70 -7.36
N GLU A 222 40.83 -0.41 -8.62
CA GLU A 222 41.20 -1.27 -9.76
C GLU A 222 42.48 -0.83 -10.51
N HIS A 223 43.25 0.11 -9.95
CA HIS A 223 44.56 0.53 -10.48
C HIS A 223 45.67 0.38 -9.44
N GLN A 224 45.81 -0.81 -8.85
CA GLN A 224 47.08 -1.20 -8.24
C GLN A 224 47.72 -2.30 -9.10
N PRO A 225 48.63 -1.96 -10.04
CA PRO A 225 49.37 -2.98 -10.75
C PRO A 225 50.21 -3.74 -9.73
N LEU A 226 50.01 -5.05 -9.67
CA LEU A 226 50.89 -6.00 -8.98
C LEU A 226 52.30 -5.86 -9.55
N LEU A 227 53.11 -5.00 -8.96
CA LEU A 227 54.55 -5.06 -9.13
C LEU A 227 55.02 -6.32 -8.41
N LEU A 228 55.21 -7.38 -9.19
CA LEU A 228 56.11 -8.48 -8.87
C LEU A 228 57.46 -7.87 -8.47
N ASN A 229 57.81 -7.93 -7.19
CA ASN A 229 59.22 -7.87 -6.80
C ASN A 229 59.82 -9.26 -7.03
N VAL A 230 60.72 -9.29 -8.01
CA VAL A 230 61.74 -10.32 -8.26
C VAL A 230 62.69 -10.43 -7.09
#